data_AF-A0A367WES7-F1
#
_entry.id   AF-A0A367WES7-F1
#
_cell.length_a   1.000
_cell.length_b   1.000
_cell.length_c   1.000
_cell.angle_alpha   90.00
_cell.angle_beta   90.00
_cell.angle_gamma   90.00
#
_symmetry.space_group_name_H-M   'P 1'
#
loop_
_entity.id
_entity.type
_entity.pdbx_description
1 polymer ?
#
loop_
_entity_poly.entity_id
_entity_poly.type
_entity_poly.pdbx_seq_one_letter_code
_entity_poly.pdbx_strand_id
1 'polypeptide(L)'
;MVQDVNDAVQPTKSLRVGRIKPIWWVIINVVFAAVVLWAEPASIADAVDEYSYAVFNRTVGGPLYPGKHVDDIGVIILDDESLAGLEASWPAVYGLHAEVLLNLLIAQPKAVFLDFTFRDRRGPPSENAASDEWVPERYVRDDSLESLKSMLEVYQDANIPVYLQAGAVNIFQYHTVLSELAPYVTLVAGWGDARRQADIRALTYDLAPEMRGPGYLPEGQSPEDLPLCGDGVIRSGTGDVRGCDIAGIAAAAITIYQDFCSGEKRPESITHGWKCDPSLIMPSQADKPAWLAWRDQLLDRPMWLSWPDRLADYSTWPYGYDAEGRAFKPYNCGALDGDSDADVFSRVWTNLAVLFGFGERINIECPPFHLISAAQVIEKTPSAGPWVNNFKDRIVMYGQNLQGFQDVIHPPTMDTDIPGVFIHAMALENLLSSGAKYLSDKSTYSSWLVVDLIEISTLFIIVSLRFGLASLARYMFPPLPMSSNVSYQKRDPVTYLILSVWDKTVVFLAMIKIIPLIPYVIVVWFRNRASESHWCESLDPETRELARNWFMCLICLLDLVVSVAIVTFGAIILELSVLSIAPVNWLAVIGLGMLSYIPFVRSLFASEEE
;
A
#
# COMPACT_ATOMS: atom_id res chain seq x y z
N MET A 1 -68.24 -50.55 10.65
CA MET A 1 -68.69 -49.76 9.49
C MET A 1 -67.44 -49.36 8.74
N VAL A 2 -67.35 -49.81 7.50
CA VAL A 2 -66.18 -49.78 6.63
C VAL A 2 -65.88 -48.34 6.19
N GLN A 3 -64.61 -47.92 6.25
CA GLN A 3 -64.01 -47.11 5.20
C GLN A 3 -62.48 -47.27 5.25
N ASP A 4 -61.99 -48.26 4.49
CA ASP A 4 -60.64 -48.30 3.97
C ASP A 4 -60.45 -47.12 3.02
N VAL A 5 -59.51 -46.23 3.33
CA VAL A 5 -58.91 -45.32 2.35
C VAL A 5 -57.46 -45.77 2.19
N ASN A 6 -57.24 -46.53 1.12
CA ASN A 6 -55.92 -46.82 0.58
C ASN A 6 -55.28 -45.52 0.09
N ASP A 7 -54.50 -44.86 0.93
CA ASP A 7 -53.53 -43.90 0.46
C ASP A 7 -52.26 -44.65 0.03
N ALA A 8 -52.15 -44.81 -1.29
CA ALA A 8 -50.93 -45.23 -1.94
C ALA A 8 -49.79 -44.26 -1.58
N VAL A 9 -48.94 -44.67 -0.64
CA VAL A 9 -47.66 -44.02 -0.37
C VAL A 9 -46.82 -44.18 -1.64
N GLN A 10 -46.83 -43.15 -2.49
CA GLN A 10 -45.80 -43.02 -3.51
C GLN A 10 -44.44 -43.01 -2.82
N PRO A 11 -43.44 -43.76 -3.32
CA PRO A 11 -42.09 -43.66 -2.78
C PRO A 11 -41.61 -42.24 -3.04
N THR A 12 -41.68 -41.39 -2.03
CA THR A 12 -40.94 -40.14 -2.01
C THR A 12 -39.51 -40.55 -2.29
N LYS A 13 -38.99 -40.15 -3.46
CA LYS A 13 -37.57 -40.26 -3.77
C LYS A 13 -36.86 -39.52 -2.65
N SER A 14 -36.41 -40.26 -1.63
CA SER A 14 -35.52 -39.74 -0.62
C SER A 14 -34.31 -39.26 -1.42
N LEU A 15 -34.15 -37.95 -1.53
CA LEU A 15 -32.97 -37.37 -2.13
C LEU A 15 -31.85 -37.79 -1.18
N ARG A 16 -31.17 -38.90 -1.49
CA ARG A 16 -29.97 -39.33 -0.76
C ARG A 16 -28.93 -38.29 -1.10
N VAL A 17 -28.86 -37.25 -0.28
CA VAL A 17 -27.76 -36.29 -0.30
C VAL A 17 -26.51 -37.12 0.00
N GLY A 18 -25.68 -37.33 -1.01
CA GLY A 18 -24.45 -38.10 -0.84
C GLY A 18 -23.60 -37.44 0.23
N ARG A 19 -23.22 -38.19 1.28
CA ARG A 19 -22.28 -37.72 2.30
C ARG A 19 -20.92 -37.49 1.67
N ILE A 20 -20.61 -36.24 1.38
CA ILE A 20 -19.30 -35.81 0.90
C ILE A 20 -18.33 -35.97 2.07
N LYS A 21 -17.28 -36.79 1.90
CA LYS A 21 -16.25 -36.95 2.94
C LYS A 21 -15.59 -35.60 3.24
N PRO A 22 -15.14 -35.33 4.48
CA PRO A 22 -14.49 -34.07 4.85
C PRO A 22 -13.38 -33.61 3.90
N ILE A 23 -12.58 -34.55 3.37
CA ILE A 23 -11.51 -34.25 2.41
C ILE A 23 -12.03 -33.63 1.10
N TRP A 24 -13.21 -34.04 0.64
CA TRP A 24 -13.82 -33.48 -0.56
C TRP A 24 -14.36 -32.08 -0.31
N TRP A 25 -14.78 -31.76 0.92
CA TRP A 25 -15.12 -30.39 1.29
C TRP A 25 -13.90 -29.47 1.27
N VAL A 26 -12.75 -29.93 1.76
CA VAL A 26 -11.48 -29.18 1.64
C VAL A 26 -11.19 -28.90 0.15
N ILE A 27 -11.22 -29.94 -0.67
CA ILE A 27 -10.94 -29.83 -2.11
C ILE A 27 -11.93 -28.88 -2.79
N ILE A 28 -13.24 -29.01 -2.53
CA ILE A 28 -14.26 -28.16 -3.14
C ILE A 28 -14.05 -26.69 -2.77
N ASN A 29 -13.75 -26.38 -1.50
CA ASN A 29 -13.53 -24.99 -1.08
C ASN A 29 -12.26 -24.40 -1.71
N VAL A 30 -11.17 -25.18 -1.78
CA VAL A 30 -9.91 -24.73 -2.38
C VAL A 30 -10.06 -24.56 -3.89
N VAL A 31 -10.73 -25.49 -4.57
CA VAL A 31 -11.01 -25.37 -6.01
C VAL A 31 -11.96 -24.21 -6.26
N PHE A 32 -12.97 -24.01 -5.42
CA PHE A 32 -13.87 -22.86 -5.55
C PHE A 32 -13.13 -21.54 -5.37
N ALA A 33 -12.28 -21.41 -4.34
CA ALA A 33 -11.44 -20.24 -4.15
C ALA A 33 -10.51 -20.00 -5.35
N ALA A 34 -9.84 -21.04 -5.86
CA ALA A 34 -9.00 -20.94 -7.05
C ALA A 34 -9.80 -20.52 -8.30
N VAL A 35 -11.04 -21.00 -8.45
CA VAL A 35 -11.93 -20.58 -9.54
C VAL A 35 -12.38 -19.14 -9.37
N VAL A 36 -12.67 -18.69 -8.13
CA VAL A 36 -13.02 -17.29 -7.85
C VAL A 36 -11.85 -16.39 -8.22
N LEU A 37 -10.65 -16.66 -7.71
CA LEU A 37 -9.44 -15.88 -8.02
C LEU A 37 -9.15 -15.87 -9.53
N TRP A 38 -9.34 -17.01 -10.21
CA TRP A 38 -9.13 -17.08 -11.66
C TRP A 38 -10.21 -16.37 -12.49
N ALA A 39 -11.46 -16.34 -12.02
CA ALA A 39 -12.60 -15.76 -12.72
C ALA A 39 -12.88 -14.30 -12.33
N GLU A 40 -12.21 -13.80 -11.29
CA GLU A 40 -12.40 -12.45 -10.78
C GLU A 40 -11.91 -11.41 -11.80
N PRO A 41 -12.74 -10.41 -12.16
CA PRO A 41 -12.28 -9.32 -12.99
C PRO A 41 -11.20 -8.53 -12.25
N ALA A 42 -10.12 -8.17 -12.96
CA ALA A 42 -9.02 -7.37 -12.40
C ALA A 42 -9.51 -6.09 -11.69
N SER A 43 -10.57 -5.45 -12.20
CA SER A 43 -11.17 -4.26 -11.58
C SER A 43 -11.72 -4.47 -10.17
N ILE A 44 -12.04 -5.70 -9.78
CA ILE A 44 -12.49 -6.05 -8.43
C ILE A 44 -11.28 -6.48 -7.59
N ALA A 45 -10.45 -7.37 -8.13
CA ALA A 45 -9.25 -7.86 -7.46
C ALA A 45 -8.33 -6.69 -7.05
N ASP A 46 -7.98 -5.81 -7.99
CA ASP A 46 -7.13 -4.64 -7.75
C ASP A 46 -7.73 -3.74 -6.65
N ALA A 47 -9.04 -3.51 -6.68
CA ALA A 47 -9.72 -2.67 -5.69
C ALA A 47 -9.72 -3.29 -4.27
N VAL A 48 -9.87 -4.61 -4.18
CA VAL A 48 -9.81 -5.37 -2.91
C VAL A 48 -8.38 -5.38 -2.38
N ASP A 49 -7.39 -5.57 -3.24
CA ASP A 49 -5.97 -5.56 -2.89
C ASP A 49 -5.53 -4.19 -2.37
N GLU A 50 -5.88 -3.14 -3.10
CA GLU A 50 -5.60 -1.76 -2.72
C GLU A 50 -6.26 -1.40 -1.39
N TYR A 51 -7.53 -1.78 -1.19
CA TYR A 51 -8.23 -1.52 0.07
C TYR A 51 -7.61 -2.30 1.23
N SER A 52 -7.31 -3.58 1.04
CA SER A 52 -6.68 -4.44 2.05
C SER A 52 -5.30 -3.93 2.43
N TYR A 53 -4.51 -3.48 1.46
CA TYR A 53 -3.20 -2.89 1.70
C TYR A 53 -3.30 -1.54 2.41
N ALA A 54 -4.27 -0.70 2.04
CA ALA A 54 -4.51 0.57 2.74
C ALA A 54 -4.88 0.34 4.22
N VAL A 55 -5.77 -0.61 4.50
CA VAL A 55 -6.11 -1.01 5.88
C VAL A 55 -4.90 -1.58 6.60
N PHE A 56 -4.09 -2.41 5.93
CA PHE A 56 -2.86 -2.95 6.48
C PHE A 56 -1.88 -1.84 6.83
N ASN A 57 -1.55 -0.92 5.91
CA ASN A 57 -0.64 0.20 6.15
C ASN A 57 -1.12 1.06 7.32
N ARG A 58 -2.42 1.35 7.37
CA ARG A 58 -3.02 2.14 8.45
C ARG A 58 -2.93 1.46 9.81
N THR A 59 -3.07 0.13 9.88
CA THR A 59 -3.20 -0.58 11.16
C THR A 59 -1.91 -1.23 11.64
N VAL A 60 -1.14 -1.83 10.73
CA VAL A 60 0.01 -2.68 11.04
C VAL A 60 1.28 -2.19 10.33
N GLY A 61 1.18 -1.87 9.04
CA GLY A 61 2.33 -1.48 8.22
C GLY A 61 3.02 -0.20 8.70
N GLY A 62 2.27 0.87 8.95
CA GLY A 62 2.82 2.15 9.38
C GLY A 62 3.54 2.12 10.73
N PRO A 63 3.01 1.42 11.76
CA PRO A 63 3.75 1.19 13.00
C PRO A 63 5.01 0.32 12.83
N LEU A 64 4.99 -0.67 11.93
CA LEU A 64 6.14 -1.55 11.65
C LEU A 64 7.20 -0.88 10.79
N TYR A 65 6.82 0.11 9.98
CA TYR A 65 7.70 0.81 9.06
C TYR A 65 8.25 2.10 9.70
N PRO A 66 9.51 2.12 10.17
CA PRO A 66 10.04 3.27 10.91
C PRO A 66 10.35 4.49 10.03
N GLY A 67 10.43 4.33 8.70
CA GLY A 67 10.86 5.38 7.78
C GLY A 67 12.25 5.94 8.13
N LYS A 68 13.30 5.11 8.05
CA LYS A 68 14.63 5.44 8.60
C LYS A 68 15.28 6.64 7.93
N HIS A 69 14.95 6.87 6.66
CA HIS A 69 15.60 7.88 5.83
C HIS A 69 14.65 9.03 5.45
N VAL A 70 13.51 9.19 6.13
CA VAL A 70 12.62 10.35 5.89
C VAL A 70 13.31 11.67 6.22
N ASP A 71 14.27 11.66 7.14
CA ASP A 71 15.01 12.87 7.53
C ASP A 71 16.13 13.22 6.53
N ASP A 72 16.53 12.28 5.66
CA ASP A 72 17.48 12.53 4.57
C ASP A 72 16.83 13.26 3.38
N ILE A 73 15.49 13.37 3.38
CA ILE A 73 14.70 13.97 2.32
C ILE A 73 13.95 15.20 2.88
N GLY A 74 14.14 16.35 2.25
CA GLY A 74 13.39 17.58 2.53
C GLY A 74 12.40 17.87 1.41
N VAL A 75 11.27 18.49 1.73
CA VAL A 75 10.27 18.90 0.74
C VAL A 75 10.05 20.41 0.80
N ILE A 76 10.00 21.03 -0.38
CA ILE A 76 9.60 22.42 -0.57
C ILE A 76 8.29 22.40 -1.37
N ILE A 77 7.29 23.16 -0.91
CA ILE A 77 6.01 23.27 -1.62
C ILE A 77 5.78 24.73 -2.04
N LEU A 78 5.43 24.92 -3.30
CA LEU A 78 4.83 26.16 -3.79
C LEU A 78 3.31 26.04 -3.74
N ASP A 79 2.69 26.68 -2.75
CA ASP A 79 1.24 26.69 -2.53
C ASP A 79 0.62 28.07 -2.72
N ASP A 80 -0.71 28.15 -2.63
CA ASP A 80 -1.47 29.41 -2.75
C ASP A 80 -1.02 30.44 -1.69
N GLU A 81 -0.72 29.98 -0.47
CA GLU A 81 -0.20 30.83 0.60
C GLU A 81 1.18 31.40 0.26
N SER A 82 2.06 30.59 -0.32
CA SER A 82 3.38 31.02 -0.80
C SER A 82 3.27 32.03 -1.93
N LEU A 83 2.40 31.79 -2.91
CA LEU A 83 2.18 32.73 -4.01
C LEU A 83 1.63 34.07 -3.50
N ALA A 84 0.69 34.04 -2.56
CA ALA A 84 0.15 35.23 -1.95
C ALA A 84 1.21 35.99 -1.14
N GLY A 85 2.00 35.29 -0.33
CA GLY A 85 3.07 35.89 0.49
C GLY A 85 4.16 36.54 -0.35
N LEU A 86 4.55 35.90 -1.46
CA LEU A 86 5.57 36.40 -2.39
C LEU A 86 5.03 37.42 -3.41
N GLU A 87 3.77 37.84 -3.30
CA GLU A 87 3.09 38.69 -4.28
C GLU A 87 3.22 38.17 -5.74
N ALA A 88 3.26 36.84 -5.89
CA ALA A 88 3.43 36.15 -7.16
C ALA A 88 2.09 35.68 -7.75
N SER A 89 2.11 35.31 -9.04
CA SER A 89 0.93 34.80 -9.74
C SER A 89 1.13 33.37 -10.23
N TRP A 90 0.02 32.68 -10.50
CA TRP A 90 0.03 31.39 -11.17
C TRP A 90 -0.21 31.55 -12.70
N PRO A 91 0.51 30.82 -13.57
CA PRO A 91 1.64 29.96 -13.25
C PRO A 91 2.87 30.75 -12.81
N ALA A 92 3.58 30.23 -11.79
CA ALA A 92 4.75 30.88 -11.22
C ALA A 92 5.78 31.21 -12.29
N VAL A 93 6.38 32.41 -12.23
CA VAL A 93 7.39 32.84 -13.20
C VAL A 93 8.68 32.03 -13.03
N TYR A 94 9.42 31.80 -14.12
CA TYR A 94 10.66 31.01 -14.11
C TYR A 94 11.69 31.54 -13.09
N GLY A 95 11.77 32.86 -12.97
CA GLY A 95 12.64 33.56 -12.04
C GLY A 95 12.30 33.29 -10.57
N LEU A 96 11.05 32.99 -10.24
CA LEU A 96 10.68 32.60 -8.88
C LEU A 96 11.31 31.24 -8.53
N HIS A 97 11.25 30.28 -9.46
CA HIS A 97 11.93 29.00 -9.26
C HIS A 97 13.45 29.18 -9.16
N ALA A 98 14.04 30.08 -9.96
CA ALA A 98 15.46 30.42 -9.87
C ALA A 98 15.83 31.01 -8.49
N GLU A 99 14.96 31.84 -7.90
CA GLU A 99 15.18 32.43 -6.58
C GLU A 99 15.06 31.42 -5.43
N VAL A 100 14.10 30.50 -5.51
CA VAL A 100 14.01 29.35 -4.59
C VAL A 100 15.28 28.51 -4.66
N LEU A 101 15.72 28.17 -5.88
CA LEU A 101 16.95 27.42 -6.12
C LEU A 101 18.19 28.17 -5.63
N LEU A 102 18.27 29.49 -5.80
CA LEU A 102 19.39 30.28 -5.30
C LEU A 102 19.51 30.18 -3.77
N ASN A 103 18.41 30.36 -3.04
CA ASN A 103 18.41 30.29 -1.58
C ASN A 103 18.67 28.86 -1.09
N LEU A 104 18.16 27.85 -1.80
CA LEU A 104 18.45 26.46 -1.51
C LEU A 104 19.93 26.11 -1.76
N LEU A 105 20.54 26.61 -2.83
CA LEU A 105 21.96 26.38 -3.14
C LEU A 105 22.86 26.80 -1.96
N ILE A 106 22.53 27.92 -1.30
CA ILE A 106 23.26 28.42 -0.13
C ILE A 106 23.24 27.39 1.01
N ALA A 107 22.14 26.64 1.17
CA ALA A 107 22.04 25.58 2.16
C ALA A 107 22.86 24.32 1.81
N GLN A 108 23.33 24.19 0.55
CA GLN A 108 24.11 23.05 0.05
C GLN A 108 23.36 21.71 0.17
N PRO A 109 22.26 21.50 -0.59
CA PRO A 109 21.60 20.20 -0.65
C PRO A 109 22.48 19.17 -1.37
N LYS A 110 22.23 17.88 -1.13
CA LYS A 110 22.85 16.78 -1.89
C LYS A 110 22.33 16.69 -3.32
N ALA A 111 21.04 16.97 -3.51
CA ALA A 111 20.36 16.91 -4.81
C ALA A 111 19.06 17.71 -4.75
N VAL A 112 18.55 18.11 -5.92
CA VAL A 112 17.24 18.75 -6.03
C VAL A 112 16.39 18.02 -7.07
N PHE A 113 15.17 17.65 -6.71
CA PHE A 113 14.15 17.17 -7.64
C PHE A 113 13.08 18.26 -7.84
N LEU A 114 12.78 18.57 -9.09
CA LEU A 114 11.80 19.56 -9.50
C LEU A 114 10.58 18.85 -10.09
N ASP A 115 9.49 18.84 -9.32
CA ASP A 115 8.19 18.30 -9.72
C ASP A 115 7.33 19.41 -10.33
N PHE A 116 7.82 19.98 -11.43
CA PHE A 116 7.14 21.01 -12.20
C PHE A 116 7.19 20.67 -13.67
N THR A 117 6.06 20.84 -14.36
CA THR A 117 6.01 20.71 -15.83
C THR A 117 6.25 22.08 -16.45
N PHE A 118 7.50 22.36 -16.84
CA PHE A 118 7.84 23.59 -17.58
C PHE A 118 7.40 23.49 -19.04
N ARG A 119 6.08 23.57 -19.23
CA ARG A 119 5.41 23.13 -20.46
C ARG A 119 5.56 24.10 -21.64
N ASP A 120 5.19 25.35 -21.43
CA ASP A 120 5.01 26.33 -22.51
C ASP A 120 5.98 27.50 -22.35
N ARG A 121 6.61 27.92 -23.45
CA ARG A 121 7.38 29.18 -23.46
C ARG A 121 6.43 30.33 -23.14
N ARG A 122 6.84 31.16 -22.18
CA ARG A 122 6.09 32.34 -21.73
C ARG A 122 6.82 33.65 -22.03
N GLY A 123 7.88 33.61 -22.81
CA GLY A 123 8.62 34.77 -23.30
C GLY A 123 8.62 34.81 -24.83
N PRO A 124 9.19 35.86 -25.45
CA PRO A 124 9.39 35.89 -26.90
C PRO A 124 10.21 34.66 -27.36
N PRO A 125 10.06 34.22 -28.63
CA PRO A 125 10.84 33.13 -29.19
C PRO A 125 12.34 33.43 -29.04
N SER A 126 13.17 32.39 -28.88
CA SER A 126 14.62 32.58 -28.92
C SER A 126 15.03 33.16 -30.28
N GLU A 127 16.11 33.95 -30.34
CA GLU A 127 16.63 34.49 -31.62
C GLU A 127 17.02 33.38 -32.62
N ASN A 128 17.21 32.15 -32.13
CA ASN A 128 17.55 30.96 -32.90
C ASN A 128 16.37 29.98 -33.06
N ALA A 129 15.14 30.38 -32.74
CA ALA A 129 13.96 29.54 -32.85
C ALA A 129 13.80 29.04 -34.30
N ALA A 130 13.58 27.74 -34.47
CA ALA A 130 13.32 27.18 -35.79
C ALA A 130 12.02 27.80 -36.36
N SER A 131 11.94 27.99 -37.68
CA SER A 131 10.78 28.59 -38.34
C SER A 131 9.45 27.87 -38.07
N ASP A 132 9.53 26.61 -37.63
CA ASP A 132 8.41 25.70 -37.45
C ASP A 132 8.12 25.44 -35.95
N GLU A 133 8.78 26.18 -35.05
CA GLU A 133 8.57 26.08 -33.60
C GLU A 133 7.17 26.59 -33.23
N TRP A 134 6.39 25.75 -32.54
CA TRP A 134 5.07 26.14 -32.04
C TRP A 134 5.23 27.11 -30.87
N VAL A 135 4.65 28.30 -31.01
CA VAL A 135 4.66 29.33 -29.97
C VAL A 135 3.21 29.69 -29.64
N PRO A 136 2.78 29.64 -28.36
CA PRO A 136 1.44 30.07 -28.00
C PRO A 136 1.27 31.56 -28.29
N GLU A 137 0.16 31.95 -28.91
CA GLU A 137 -0.15 33.38 -29.15
C GLU A 137 -0.67 34.09 -27.88
N ARG A 138 -1.16 33.32 -26.90
CA ARG A 138 -1.76 33.84 -25.66
C ARG A 138 -1.12 33.15 -24.47
N TYR A 139 -0.23 33.87 -23.81
CA TYR A 139 0.45 33.41 -22.60
C TYR A 139 0.63 34.56 -21.60
N VAL A 140 0.84 34.21 -20.34
CA VAL A 140 1.28 35.16 -19.31
C VAL A 140 2.76 35.46 -19.59
N ARG A 141 3.09 36.71 -19.91
CA ARG A 141 4.47 37.10 -20.27
C ARG A 141 5.42 36.93 -19.09
N ASP A 142 6.51 36.23 -19.34
CA ASP A 142 7.58 35.89 -18.43
C ASP A 142 8.90 35.78 -19.21
N ASP A 143 9.76 36.78 -19.03
CA ASP A 143 11.05 36.89 -19.71
C ASP A 143 12.21 36.32 -18.84
N SER A 144 11.90 35.62 -17.75
CA SER A 144 12.89 35.18 -16.73
C SER A 144 13.41 33.75 -16.90
N LEU A 145 13.15 33.11 -18.05
CA LEU A 145 13.64 31.75 -18.34
C LEU A 145 15.18 31.66 -18.27
N GLU A 146 15.89 32.67 -18.75
CA GLU A 146 17.36 32.72 -18.69
C GLU A 146 17.90 32.77 -17.26
N SER A 147 17.16 33.34 -16.31
CA SER A 147 17.52 33.30 -14.89
C SER A 147 17.49 31.88 -14.34
N LEU A 148 16.47 31.09 -14.72
CA LEU A 148 16.38 29.69 -14.34
C LEU A 148 17.49 28.86 -14.97
N LYS A 149 17.76 29.03 -16.27
CA LYS A 149 18.85 28.35 -16.98
C LYS A 149 20.21 28.64 -16.33
N SER A 150 20.50 29.91 -16.08
CA SER A 150 21.73 30.33 -15.41
C SER A 150 21.86 29.71 -14.02
N MET A 151 20.76 29.61 -13.27
CA MET A 151 20.77 28.99 -11.95
C MET A 151 21.06 27.48 -12.04
N LEU A 152 20.46 26.77 -12.99
CA LEU A 152 20.73 25.35 -13.21
C LEU A 152 22.18 25.09 -13.65
N GLU A 153 22.76 25.98 -14.46
CA GLU A 153 24.19 25.94 -14.80
C GLU A 153 25.07 26.07 -13.54
N VAL A 154 24.73 26.97 -12.61
CA VAL A 154 25.46 27.09 -11.33
C VAL A 154 25.34 25.81 -10.49
N TYR A 155 24.18 25.14 -10.49
CA TYR A 155 24.02 23.84 -9.81
C TYR A 155 24.93 22.76 -10.44
N GLN A 156 25.01 22.74 -11.76
CA GLN A 156 25.89 21.84 -12.51
C GLN A 156 27.36 22.10 -12.18
N ASP A 157 27.79 23.37 -12.16
CA ASP A 157 29.15 23.77 -11.77
C ASP A 157 29.48 23.44 -10.31
N ALA A 158 28.47 23.50 -9.43
CA ALA A 158 28.57 23.09 -8.03
C ALA A 158 28.56 21.55 -7.85
N ASN A 159 28.39 20.78 -8.92
CA ASN A 159 28.25 19.32 -8.89
C ASN A 159 27.08 18.83 -8.02
N ILE A 160 25.99 19.62 -7.97
CA ILE A 160 24.74 19.26 -7.29
C ILE A 160 23.72 18.85 -8.36
N PRO A 161 23.34 17.57 -8.44
CA PRO A 161 22.44 17.09 -9.47
C PRO A 161 21.03 17.67 -9.30
N VAL A 162 20.45 18.11 -10.41
CA VAL A 162 19.06 18.55 -10.50
C VAL A 162 18.28 17.60 -11.41
N TYR A 163 17.21 17.02 -10.87
CA TYR A 163 16.29 16.13 -11.55
C TYR A 163 15.04 16.91 -11.92
N LEU A 164 14.61 16.85 -13.18
CA LEU A 164 13.44 17.58 -13.65
C LEU A 164 12.41 16.63 -14.23
N GLN A 165 11.17 16.74 -13.74
CA GLN A 165 10.04 15.98 -14.28
C GLN A 165 9.73 16.39 -15.72
N ALA A 166 9.77 15.41 -16.63
CA ALA A 166 9.47 15.62 -18.04
C ALA A 166 7.95 15.77 -18.29
N GLY A 167 7.08 15.18 -17.46
CA GLY A 167 5.64 15.11 -17.70
C GLY A 167 5.28 14.32 -18.98
N ALA A 168 4.01 14.36 -19.39
CA ALA A 168 3.47 13.49 -20.44
C ALA A 168 4.18 13.65 -21.79
N VAL A 169 5.05 12.67 -22.08
CA VAL A 169 6.01 12.73 -23.19
C VAL A 169 5.36 12.68 -24.57
N ASN A 170 4.10 12.23 -24.68
CA ASN A 170 3.35 12.31 -25.92
C ASN A 170 3.02 13.76 -26.36
N ILE A 171 3.24 14.76 -25.50
CA ILE A 171 2.98 16.19 -25.76
C ILE A 171 4.30 16.98 -25.97
N PHE A 172 5.47 16.33 -25.82
CA PHE A 172 6.80 16.97 -25.97
C PHE A 172 7.08 17.63 -27.32
N GLN A 173 6.28 17.35 -28.34
CA GLN A 173 6.35 18.02 -29.65
C GLN A 173 6.19 19.55 -29.56
N TYR A 174 5.69 20.06 -28.43
CA TYR A 174 5.42 21.48 -28.21
C TYR A 174 6.16 22.08 -26.99
N HIS A 175 7.04 21.33 -26.30
CA HIS A 175 7.70 21.76 -25.05
C HIS A 175 9.10 22.33 -25.27
N THR A 176 9.14 23.52 -25.88
CA THR A 176 10.38 24.24 -26.22
C THR A 176 11.23 24.59 -25.00
N VAL A 177 10.60 24.75 -23.83
CA VAL A 177 11.30 25.05 -22.58
C VAL A 177 12.05 23.84 -22.02
N LEU A 178 11.43 22.65 -22.03
CA LEU A 178 12.10 21.44 -21.52
C LEU A 178 13.37 21.13 -22.33
N SER A 179 13.35 21.34 -23.65
CA SER A 179 14.57 21.21 -24.47
C SER A 179 15.66 22.22 -24.10
N GLU A 180 15.30 23.43 -23.70
CA GLU A 180 16.30 24.42 -23.25
C GLU A 180 16.86 24.14 -21.85
N LEU A 181 16.10 23.45 -21.00
CA LEU A 181 16.53 23.08 -19.64
C LEU A 181 17.30 21.75 -19.61
N ALA A 182 17.01 20.84 -20.54
CA ALA A 182 17.57 19.49 -20.62
C ALA A 182 19.13 19.42 -20.53
N PRO A 183 19.89 20.36 -21.10
CA PRO A 183 21.35 20.37 -20.99
C PRO A 183 21.88 20.46 -19.54
N TYR A 184 21.10 21.07 -18.64
CA TYR A 184 21.53 21.41 -17.28
C TYR A 184 20.98 20.46 -16.20
N VAL A 185 20.05 19.58 -16.57
CA VAL A 185 19.34 18.69 -15.62
C VAL A 185 19.41 17.23 -16.08
N THR A 186 18.96 16.32 -15.22
CA THR A 186 18.64 14.94 -15.60
C THR A 186 17.12 14.82 -15.68
N LEU A 187 16.60 14.45 -16.85
CA LEU A 187 15.16 14.29 -17.05
C LEU A 187 14.67 12.99 -16.42
N VAL A 188 13.55 13.06 -15.72
CA VAL A 188 12.88 11.91 -15.09
C VAL A 188 11.42 11.86 -15.50
N ALA A 189 10.86 10.64 -15.54
CA ALA A 189 9.48 10.43 -15.93
C ALA A 189 8.52 10.99 -14.88
N GLY A 190 7.41 11.58 -15.34
CA GLY A 190 6.37 12.09 -14.46
C GLY A 190 5.39 11.01 -14.01
N TRP A 191 4.72 11.27 -12.89
CA TRP A 191 3.76 10.35 -12.27
C TRP A 191 2.52 10.08 -13.13
N GLY A 192 2.12 11.00 -14.02
CA GLY A 192 0.96 10.87 -14.91
C GLY A 192 1.20 10.18 -16.25
N ASP A 193 2.41 9.66 -16.50
CA ASP A 193 2.83 9.24 -17.85
C ASP A 193 2.59 7.75 -18.14
N ALA A 194 2.30 6.97 -17.09
CA ALA A 194 2.08 5.54 -17.18
C ALA A 194 0.72 5.20 -17.84
N ARG A 195 0.62 4.02 -18.48
CA ARG A 195 -0.68 3.46 -18.91
C ARG A 195 -1.65 3.23 -17.74
N ARG A 196 -1.15 3.17 -16.51
CA ARG A 196 -1.93 3.03 -15.28
C ARG A 196 -2.34 4.40 -14.77
N GLN A 197 -3.58 4.53 -14.31
CA GLN A 197 -4.07 5.78 -13.73
C GLN A 197 -3.22 6.15 -12.52
N ALA A 198 -3.00 7.45 -12.33
CA ALA A 198 -2.30 7.98 -11.18
C ALA A 198 -3.02 7.50 -9.90
N ASP A 199 -2.34 6.74 -9.05
CA ASP A 199 -2.95 6.20 -7.83
C ASP A 199 -3.04 7.29 -6.77
N ILE A 200 -4.18 7.99 -6.77
CA ILE A 200 -4.50 9.05 -5.82
C ILE A 200 -4.40 8.55 -4.37
N ARG A 201 -4.44 7.24 -4.10
CA ARG A 201 -4.29 6.70 -2.73
C ARG A 201 -2.83 6.50 -2.30
N ALA A 202 -1.86 6.80 -3.18
CA ALA A 202 -0.43 6.62 -2.95
C ALA A 202 -0.06 5.26 -2.38
N LEU A 203 -0.66 4.19 -2.90
CA LEU A 203 -0.37 2.81 -2.52
C LEU A 203 0.76 2.24 -3.36
N THR A 204 0.87 2.67 -4.61
CA THR A 204 1.86 2.14 -5.56
C THR A 204 2.69 3.21 -6.24
N TYR A 205 3.90 2.84 -6.66
CA TYR A 205 4.82 3.67 -7.41
C TYR A 205 5.51 2.87 -8.52
N ASP A 206 5.35 3.31 -9.77
CA ASP A 206 6.00 2.69 -10.92
C ASP A 206 7.44 3.23 -11.06
N LEU A 207 8.44 2.36 -10.84
CA LEU A 207 9.85 2.74 -10.95
C LEU A 207 10.30 2.98 -12.40
N ALA A 208 9.59 2.38 -13.36
CA ALA A 208 9.88 2.48 -14.79
C ALA A 208 8.56 2.68 -15.57
N PRO A 209 7.90 3.84 -15.44
CA PRO A 209 6.57 4.03 -16.02
C PRO A 209 6.58 3.84 -17.54
N GLU A 210 5.55 3.17 -18.06
CA GLU A 210 5.35 3.02 -19.49
C GLU A 210 4.99 4.38 -20.12
N MET A 211 5.99 5.10 -20.62
CA MET A 211 5.76 6.36 -21.33
C MET A 211 5.11 6.12 -22.70
N ARG A 212 4.12 6.95 -23.05
CA ARG A 212 3.59 6.99 -24.41
C ARG A 212 4.67 7.52 -25.36
N GLY A 213 5.04 6.71 -26.35
CA GLY A 213 5.97 7.11 -27.41
C GLY A 213 5.54 8.42 -28.10
N PRO A 214 6.49 9.16 -28.71
CA PRO A 214 6.18 10.38 -29.43
C PRO A 214 5.15 10.05 -30.53
N GLY A 215 4.01 10.75 -30.53
CA GLY A 215 2.92 10.51 -31.49
C GLY A 215 3.26 10.78 -32.96
N TYR A 216 4.51 11.16 -33.25
CA TYR A 216 5.05 11.42 -34.58
C TYR A 216 6.54 11.10 -34.59
N LEU A 217 6.91 9.96 -35.18
CA LEU A 217 8.27 9.73 -35.67
C LEU A 217 8.31 10.19 -37.14
N PRO A 218 9.39 10.83 -37.62
CA PRO A 218 9.56 11.10 -39.04
C PRO A 218 9.33 9.83 -39.88
N GLU A 219 8.64 9.94 -41.02
CA GLU A 219 8.33 8.81 -41.89
C GLU A 219 9.59 7.95 -42.14
N GLY A 220 9.54 6.68 -41.70
CA GLY A 220 10.61 5.70 -41.91
C GLY A 220 11.50 5.40 -40.69
N GLN A 221 11.28 5.98 -39.51
CA GLN A 221 11.98 5.61 -38.26
C GLN A 221 11.09 4.78 -37.32
N SER A 222 11.62 3.66 -36.81
CA SER A 222 11.02 2.88 -35.72
C SER A 222 11.65 3.29 -34.38
N PRO A 223 10.90 3.33 -33.26
CA PRO A 223 11.49 3.55 -31.93
C PRO A 223 12.58 2.53 -31.60
N GLU A 224 12.49 1.32 -32.18
CA GLU A 224 13.45 0.23 -31.99
C GLU A 224 14.85 0.60 -32.49
N ASP A 225 14.94 1.41 -33.55
CA ASP A 225 16.20 1.79 -34.20
C ASP A 225 16.87 3.02 -33.56
N LEU A 226 16.17 3.74 -32.67
CA LEU A 226 16.70 4.92 -31.98
C LEU A 226 17.51 4.54 -30.73
N PRO A 227 18.60 5.25 -30.42
CA PRO A 227 19.30 5.09 -29.14
C PRO A 227 18.38 5.50 -27.99
N LEU A 228 18.55 4.89 -26.80
CA LEU A 228 17.79 5.29 -25.62
C LEU A 228 18.08 6.74 -25.25
N CYS A 229 17.04 7.47 -24.82
CA CYS A 229 17.18 8.81 -24.28
C CYS A 229 17.99 8.75 -22.98
N GLY A 230 19.05 9.55 -22.93
CA GLY A 230 20.01 9.58 -21.84
C GLY A 230 20.70 10.93 -21.77
N ASP A 231 21.35 11.22 -20.65
CA ASP A 231 22.01 12.51 -20.40
C ASP A 231 22.96 12.89 -21.54
N GLY A 232 23.76 11.96 -22.05
CA GLY A 232 24.68 12.24 -23.16
C GLY A 232 23.98 12.63 -24.47
N VAL A 233 22.86 12.00 -24.79
CA VAL A 233 22.09 12.27 -26.02
C VAL A 233 21.30 13.57 -25.88
N ILE A 234 20.69 13.77 -24.71
CA ILE A 234 19.90 14.95 -24.39
C ILE A 234 20.79 16.20 -24.30
N ARG A 235 21.99 16.10 -23.71
CA ARG A 235 22.94 17.22 -23.54
C ARG A 235 23.74 17.57 -24.80
N SER A 236 23.85 16.66 -25.78
CA SER A 236 24.68 16.86 -26.98
C SER A 236 23.92 17.44 -28.20
N GLY A 237 22.61 17.67 -28.10
CA GLY A 237 21.76 18.18 -29.18
C GLY A 237 20.98 19.45 -28.81
N THR A 238 20.01 19.85 -29.64
CA THR A 238 19.06 20.97 -29.41
C THR A 238 18.09 20.75 -28.24
N GLY A 239 18.42 19.83 -27.31
CA GLY A 239 17.54 19.38 -26.22
C GLY A 239 16.32 18.58 -26.67
N ASP A 240 16.31 18.13 -27.92
CA ASP A 240 15.14 17.57 -28.56
C ASP A 240 15.07 16.04 -28.42
N VAL A 241 14.11 15.56 -27.63
CA VAL A 241 13.86 14.12 -27.41
C VAL A 241 13.34 13.40 -28.66
N ARG A 242 13.05 14.10 -29.78
CA ARG A 242 12.64 13.49 -31.06
C ARG A 242 13.69 12.55 -31.67
N GLY A 243 14.95 12.63 -31.23
CA GLY A 243 16.06 11.81 -31.75
C GLY A 243 16.38 10.54 -30.96
N CYS A 244 15.60 10.20 -29.92
CA CYS A 244 15.91 9.07 -29.04
C CYS A 244 14.66 8.32 -28.55
N ASP A 245 14.87 7.10 -28.06
CA ASP A 245 13.86 6.24 -27.47
C ASP A 245 13.66 6.57 -25.99
N ILE A 246 12.52 7.17 -25.67
CA ILE A 246 12.15 7.64 -24.32
C ILE A 246 11.99 6.51 -23.29
N ALA A 247 12.01 5.25 -23.72
CA ALA A 247 12.17 4.10 -22.84
C ALA A 247 13.44 4.16 -21.95
N GLY A 248 14.39 5.02 -22.29
CA GLY A 248 15.60 5.32 -21.51
C GLY A 248 15.37 6.21 -20.28
N ILE A 249 14.22 6.88 -20.19
CA ILE A 249 13.87 7.71 -19.03
C ILE A 249 13.22 6.81 -17.97
N ALA A 250 13.54 7.01 -16.70
CA ALA A 250 12.97 6.27 -15.58
C ALA A 250 12.34 7.23 -14.57
N ALA A 251 11.65 6.69 -13.56
CA ALA A 251 11.00 7.51 -12.55
C ALA A 251 12.02 8.27 -11.67
N ALA A 252 11.58 9.38 -11.07
CA ALA A 252 12.41 10.22 -10.20
C ALA A 252 13.12 9.40 -9.10
N ALA A 253 12.38 8.58 -8.34
CA ALA A 253 12.93 7.87 -7.20
C ALA A 253 14.08 6.92 -7.56
N ILE A 254 13.91 6.09 -8.61
CA ILE A 254 14.95 5.15 -9.02
C ILE A 254 16.16 5.85 -9.65
N THR A 255 15.94 6.97 -10.34
CA THR A 255 17.01 7.75 -10.96
C THR A 255 17.88 8.44 -9.91
N ILE A 256 17.25 9.07 -8.90
CA ILE A 256 17.96 9.65 -7.76
C ILE A 256 18.71 8.57 -6.98
N TYR A 257 18.04 7.44 -6.72
CA TYR A 257 18.68 6.29 -6.08
C TYR A 257 19.92 5.82 -6.85
N GLN A 258 19.84 5.68 -8.17
CA GLN A 258 20.95 5.26 -9.03
C GLN A 258 22.16 6.19 -8.90
N ASP A 259 21.96 7.51 -8.93
CA ASP A 259 23.06 8.48 -8.86
C ASP A 259 23.88 8.32 -7.57
N PHE A 260 23.21 8.10 -6.44
CA PHE A 260 23.88 7.95 -5.14
C PHE A 260 24.33 6.53 -4.81
N CYS A 261 23.64 5.51 -5.31
CA CYS A 261 23.94 4.11 -5.01
C CYS A 261 24.81 3.41 -6.05
N SER A 262 25.29 4.14 -7.07
CA SER A 262 26.25 3.66 -8.06
C SER A 262 27.55 4.47 -8.07
N GLY A 263 28.53 4.01 -8.86
CA GLY A 263 29.76 4.75 -9.12
C GLY A 263 30.55 5.17 -7.87
N GLU A 264 31.06 6.41 -7.90
CA GLU A 264 31.93 6.97 -6.86
C GLU A 264 31.19 7.41 -5.60
N LYS A 265 29.89 7.72 -5.69
CA LYS A 265 29.06 8.16 -4.54
C LYS A 265 28.62 6.99 -3.64
N ARG A 266 28.56 5.77 -4.20
CA ARG A 266 28.09 4.56 -3.49
C ARG A 266 28.75 4.28 -2.12
N PRO A 267 30.08 4.38 -1.94
CA PRO A 267 30.70 4.08 -0.64
C PRO A 267 30.25 5.03 0.47
N GLU A 268 30.05 6.31 0.15
CA GLU A 268 29.53 7.30 1.09
C GLU A 268 28.08 6.99 1.46
N SER A 269 27.23 6.70 0.46
CA SER A 269 25.83 6.32 0.66
C SER A 269 25.67 5.09 1.56
N ILE A 270 26.50 4.07 1.39
CA ILE A 270 26.51 2.88 2.26
C ILE A 270 26.93 3.24 3.69
N THR A 271 27.91 4.14 3.84
CA THR A 271 28.37 4.62 5.16
C THR A 271 27.29 5.45 5.85
N HIS A 272 26.51 6.22 5.09
CA HIS A 272 25.33 6.96 5.54
C HIS A 272 24.16 6.04 5.96
N GLY A 273 24.22 4.76 5.60
CA GLY A 273 23.24 3.73 5.98
C GLY A 273 22.25 3.38 4.88
N TRP A 274 22.33 4.00 3.69
CA TRP A 274 21.46 3.70 2.56
C TRP A 274 21.69 2.29 2.01
N LYS A 275 20.59 1.62 1.67
CA LYS A 275 20.61 0.28 1.06
C LYS A 275 20.87 0.38 -0.43
N CYS A 276 22.14 0.37 -0.82
CA CYS A 276 22.58 0.39 -2.22
C CYS A 276 22.78 -1.01 -2.82
N ASP A 277 21.68 -1.60 -3.31
CA ASP A 277 21.60 -2.95 -3.85
C ASP A 277 21.98 -3.01 -5.34
N PRO A 278 22.93 -3.89 -5.74
CA PRO A 278 23.38 -4.00 -7.13
C PRO A 278 22.30 -4.35 -8.16
N SER A 279 21.22 -5.02 -7.77
CA SER A 279 20.15 -5.44 -8.68
C SER A 279 19.27 -4.28 -9.15
N LEU A 280 19.26 -3.18 -8.42
CA LEU A 280 18.54 -1.96 -8.80
C LEU A 280 19.41 -1.01 -9.64
N ILE A 281 20.68 -1.35 -9.84
CA ILE A 281 21.60 -0.50 -10.58
C ILE A 281 21.32 -0.60 -12.08
N MET A 282 21.00 0.54 -12.67
CA MET A 282 20.69 0.66 -14.09
C MET A 282 21.88 0.19 -14.96
N PRO A 283 21.63 -0.67 -15.98
CA PRO A 283 22.62 -0.95 -17.02
C PRO A 283 22.99 0.31 -17.79
N SER A 284 24.07 0.25 -18.58
CA SER A 284 24.39 1.35 -19.49
C SER A 284 23.29 1.50 -20.55
N GLN A 285 22.79 2.72 -20.76
CA GLN A 285 21.84 3.03 -21.83
C GLN A 285 22.40 2.77 -23.25
N ALA A 286 23.72 2.63 -23.39
CA ALA A 286 24.35 2.20 -24.64
C ALA A 286 24.02 0.72 -24.96
N ASP A 287 23.75 -0.10 -23.95
CA ASP A 287 23.28 -1.47 -24.09
C ASP A 287 21.74 -1.50 -23.97
N LYS A 288 21.08 -1.07 -25.05
CA LYS A 288 19.62 -0.99 -25.13
C LYS A 288 18.91 -2.30 -24.75
N PRO A 289 19.34 -3.49 -25.23
CA PRO A 289 18.73 -4.75 -24.81
C PRO A 289 18.82 -5.00 -23.30
N ALA A 290 19.98 -4.76 -22.67
CA ALA A 290 20.13 -4.95 -21.23
C ALA A 290 19.27 -3.95 -20.44
N TRP A 291 19.21 -2.69 -20.88
CA TRP A 291 18.36 -1.67 -20.29
C TRP A 291 16.88 -2.04 -20.34
N LEU A 292 16.38 -2.44 -21.52
CA LEU A 292 14.97 -2.81 -21.69
C LEU A 292 14.63 -4.04 -20.84
N ALA A 293 15.52 -5.05 -20.77
CA ALA A 293 15.32 -6.20 -19.91
C ALA A 293 15.28 -5.83 -18.41
N TRP A 294 16.13 -4.91 -17.97
CA TRP A 294 16.12 -4.38 -16.60
C TRP A 294 14.84 -3.58 -16.32
N ARG A 295 14.44 -2.73 -17.25
CA ARG A 295 13.20 -1.93 -17.16
C ARG A 295 11.97 -2.83 -17.05
N ASP A 296 11.90 -3.87 -17.88
CA ASP A 296 10.79 -4.82 -17.89
C ASP A 296 10.73 -5.62 -16.57
N GLN A 297 11.87 -5.89 -15.92
CA GLN A 297 11.89 -6.47 -14.56
C GLN A 297 11.30 -5.51 -13.50
N LEU A 298 11.56 -4.21 -13.61
CA LEU A 298 10.96 -3.22 -12.71
C LEU A 298 9.46 -3.05 -12.94
N LEU A 299 9.02 -3.06 -14.20
CA LEU A 299 7.61 -3.04 -14.57
C LEU A 299 6.85 -4.27 -14.05
N ASP A 300 7.50 -5.43 -14.04
CA ASP A 300 6.93 -6.66 -13.52
C ASP A 300 6.77 -6.63 -11.98
N ARG A 301 7.54 -5.77 -11.29
CA ARG A 301 7.58 -5.68 -9.82
C ARG A 301 7.34 -4.25 -9.32
N PRO A 302 6.08 -3.73 -9.43
CA PRO A 302 5.73 -2.40 -8.98
C PRO A 302 5.98 -2.25 -7.47
N MET A 303 6.36 -1.05 -7.06
CA MET A 303 6.57 -0.77 -5.64
C MET A 303 5.24 -0.49 -4.96
N TRP A 304 4.98 -1.18 -3.86
CA TRP A 304 3.92 -0.85 -2.92
C TRP A 304 4.51 0.00 -1.79
N LEU A 305 4.02 1.23 -1.67
CA LEU A 305 4.57 2.22 -0.75
C LEU A 305 4.25 1.86 0.70
N SER A 306 5.27 1.91 1.54
CA SER A 306 5.16 1.78 2.99
C SER A 306 5.24 3.16 3.60
N TRP A 307 4.13 3.64 4.16
CA TRP A 307 4.06 4.95 4.80
C TRP A 307 4.25 4.79 6.30
N PRO A 308 5.20 5.50 6.93
CA PRO A 308 5.38 5.40 8.36
C PRO A 308 4.26 6.16 9.07
N ASP A 309 3.89 5.70 10.26
CA ASP A 309 2.98 6.42 11.14
C ASP A 309 3.83 7.29 12.09
N ARG A 310 4.48 8.32 11.52
CA ARG A 310 5.29 9.32 12.23
C ARG A 310 5.08 10.69 11.61
N LEU A 311 5.21 11.74 12.42
CA LEU A 311 5.26 13.12 11.94
C LEU A 311 6.71 13.58 11.74
N ALA A 312 6.89 14.65 10.97
CA ALA A 312 8.16 15.33 10.86
C ALA A 312 8.55 16.01 12.18
N ASP A 313 9.79 15.82 12.63
CA ASP A 313 10.28 16.35 13.91
C ASP A 313 11.13 17.63 13.75
N TYR A 314 10.47 18.78 13.91
CA TYR A 314 11.13 20.09 13.93
C TYR A 314 11.70 20.48 15.32
N SER A 315 11.81 19.58 16.30
CA SER A 315 12.27 19.91 17.65
C SER A 315 13.67 20.55 17.69
N THR A 316 14.52 20.16 16.75
CA THR A 316 15.90 20.66 16.60
C THR A 316 16.02 21.94 15.79
N TRP A 317 14.94 22.38 15.15
CA TRP A 317 14.93 23.55 14.28
C TRP A 317 14.74 24.83 15.09
N PRO A 318 15.27 25.97 14.63
CA PRO A 318 15.04 27.25 15.28
C PRO A 318 13.56 27.65 15.20
N TYR A 319 13.01 28.16 16.32
CA TYR A 319 11.61 28.58 16.42
C TYR A 319 11.42 30.01 15.89
N GLY A 320 10.33 30.22 15.14
CA GLY A 320 9.80 31.55 14.86
C GLY A 320 9.03 32.07 16.07
N TYR A 321 8.94 33.39 16.25
CA TYR A 321 8.10 34.01 17.28
C TYR A 321 7.18 35.03 16.65
N ASP A 322 5.88 34.95 16.96
CA ASP A 322 4.90 35.94 16.49
C ASP A 322 4.99 37.25 17.29
N ALA A 323 4.16 38.24 16.92
CA ALA A 323 4.13 39.55 17.58
C ALA A 323 3.74 39.45 19.07
N GLU A 324 3.03 38.40 19.45
CA GLU A 324 2.62 38.09 20.83
C GLU A 324 3.68 37.26 21.59
N GLY A 325 4.80 36.90 20.96
CA GLY A 325 5.88 36.11 21.56
C GLY A 325 5.59 34.60 21.64
N ARG A 326 4.58 34.09 20.94
CA ARG A 326 4.29 32.66 20.83
C ARG A 326 5.22 32.03 19.81
N ALA A 327 5.82 30.91 20.18
CA ALA A 327 6.70 30.15 19.31
C ALA A 327 5.88 29.41 18.23
N PHE A 328 6.34 29.46 16.99
CA PHE A 328 5.78 28.68 15.87
C PHE A 328 6.88 27.98 15.08
N LYS A 329 6.50 26.88 14.43
CA LYS A 329 7.34 26.04 13.57
C LYS A 329 7.01 26.31 12.09
N PRO A 330 7.84 25.86 11.13
CA PRO A 330 7.55 26.04 9.70
C PRO A 330 6.16 25.54 9.30
N TYR A 331 5.79 24.36 9.80
CA TYR A 331 4.44 23.81 9.71
C TYR A 331 3.97 23.39 11.10
N ASN A 332 2.71 23.70 11.42
CA ASN A 332 2.10 23.31 12.68
C ASN A 332 1.34 21.99 12.51
N CYS A 333 2.04 20.88 12.72
CA CYS A 333 1.52 19.54 12.51
C CYS A 333 0.74 18.95 13.69
N GLY A 334 0.39 19.78 14.69
CA GLY A 334 -0.03 19.29 16.00
C GLY A 334 1.06 18.44 16.68
N ALA A 335 0.78 17.99 17.90
CA ALA A 335 1.50 16.84 18.46
C ALA A 335 0.66 15.60 18.17
N LEU A 336 1.30 14.45 17.92
CA LEU A 336 0.63 13.20 18.22
C LEU A 336 0.43 13.20 19.73
N ASP A 337 -0.75 13.59 20.22
CA ASP A 337 -1.10 13.57 21.65
C ASP A 337 -1.19 12.13 22.22
N GLY A 338 -0.70 11.14 21.48
CA GLY A 338 -0.48 9.77 21.92
C GLY A 338 1.01 9.48 21.97
N ASP A 339 1.51 9.29 23.18
CA ASP A 339 2.76 8.60 23.57
C ASP A 339 3.65 8.22 22.38
N SER A 340 4.48 9.15 21.91
CA SER A 340 5.51 8.88 20.89
C SER A 340 6.51 7.80 21.33
N ASP A 341 6.49 7.46 22.63
CA ASP A 341 7.27 6.39 23.26
C ASP A 341 6.50 5.06 23.35
N ALA A 342 5.24 5.00 22.90
CA ALA A 342 4.48 3.76 22.83
C ALA A 342 5.16 2.77 21.89
N ASP A 343 5.34 1.54 22.37
CA ASP A 343 5.91 0.48 21.55
C ASP A 343 5.02 0.16 20.33
N VAL A 344 5.62 -0.50 19.34
CA VAL A 344 4.95 -0.86 18.09
C VAL A 344 3.66 -1.64 18.35
N PHE A 345 3.64 -2.51 19.36
CA PHE A 345 2.48 -3.34 19.67
C PHE A 345 1.28 -2.52 20.17
N SER A 346 1.52 -1.56 21.05
CA SER A 346 0.51 -0.63 21.56
C SER A 346 -0.13 0.18 20.43
N ARG A 347 0.68 0.64 19.47
CA ARG A 347 0.21 1.39 18.30
C ARG A 347 -0.63 0.53 17.35
N VAL A 348 -0.17 -0.69 17.06
CA VAL A 348 -0.94 -1.65 16.26
C VAL A 348 -2.28 -1.96 16.91
N TRP A 349 -2.29 -2.22 18.22
CA TRP A 349 -3.52 -2.51 18.96
C TRP A 349 -4.49 -1.32 18.93
N THR A 350 -3.99 -0.11 19.13
CA THR A 350 -4.79 1.12 19.08
C THR A 350 -5.42 1.32 17.70
N ASN A 351 -4.64 1.17 16.63
CA ASN A 351 -5.14 1.33 15.26
C ASN A 351 -6.18 0.25 14.91
N LEU A 352 -6.00 -0.99 15.38
CA LEU A 352 -6.99 -2.06 15.24
C LEU A 352 -8.27 -1.77 16.02
N ALA A 353 -8.17 -1.27 17.26
CA ALA A 353 -9.33 -0.90 18.06
C ALA A 353 -10.18 0.17 17.35
N VAL A 354 -9.53 1.20 16.79
CA VAL A 354 -10.18 2.24 15.98
C VAL A 354 -10.84 1.65 14.73
N LEU A 355 -10.19 0.72 14.01
CA LEU A 355 -10.78 0.04 12.85
C LEU A 355 -12.10 -0.67 13.19
N PHE A 356 -12.19 -1.27 14.39
CA PHE A 356 -13.40 -1.95 14.86
C PHE A 356 -14.41 -1.02 15.56
N GLY A 357 -14.18 0.30 15.54
CA GLY A 357 -15.08 1.29 16.15
C GLY A 357 -14.93 1.46 17.65
N PHE A 358 -13.83 0.99 18.23
CA PHE A 358 -13.48 1.17 19.64
C PHE A 358 -12.45 2.28 19.79
N GLY A 359 -12.92 3.51 19.95
CA GLY A 359 -12.08 4.70 20.16
C GLY A 359 -12.15 5.71 19.02
N GLU A 360 -11.45 6.82 19.19
CA GLU A 360 -11.31 7.87 18.16
C GLU A 360 -9.87 7.89 17.65
N ARG A 361 -9.72 8.13 16.34
CA ARG A 361 -8.40 8.29 15.72
C ARG A 361 -7.88 9.70 16.00
N ILE A 362 -6.58 9.81 16.29
CA ILE A 362 -5.88 11.11 16.20
C ILE A 362 -5.81 11.49 14.72
N ASN A 363 -6.19 12.74 14.42
CA ASN A 363 -6.13 13.26 13.05
C ASN A 363 -4.66 13.47 12.65
N ILE A 364 -4.20 12.79 11.60
CA ILE A 364 -2.84 12.95 11.08
C ILE A 364 -2.89 13.81 9.83
N GLU A 365 -2.51 15.08 9.98
CA GLU A 365 -2.66 16.10 8.93
C GLU A 365 -1.36 16.41 8.17
N CYS A 366 -0.21 15.98 8.70
CA CYS A 366 1.10 16.31 8.14
C CYS A 366 1.87 15.09 7.61
N PRO A 367 2.64 15.28 6.53
CA PRO A 367 3.50 14.24 5.99
C PRO A 367 4.69 13.94 6.95
N PRO A 368 5.32 12.77 6.81
CA PRO A 368 6.44 12.36 7.66
C PRO A 368 7.77 13.10 7.37
N PHE A 369 7.82 13.89 6.29
CA PHE A 369 9.02 14.61 5.86
C PHE A 369 9.05 16.04 6.36
N HIS A 370 10.26 16.56 6.55
CA HIS A 370 10.45 17.98 6.79
C HIS A 370 10.02 18.78 5.56
N LEU A 371 9.10 19.70 5.78
CA LEU A 371 8.41 20.51 4.79
C LEU A 371 8.59 22.00 5.13
N ILE A 372 8.92 22.80 4.13
CA ILE A 372 8.85 24.27 4.19
C ILE A 372 8.17 24.80 2.93
N SER A 373 7.56 25.97 3.01
CA SER A 373 6.94 26.59 1.85
C SER A 373 7.98 27.33 1.00
N ALA A 374 7.69 27.57 -0.28
CA ALA A 374 8.58 28.34 -1.16
C ALA A 374 8.78 29.78 -0.65
N ALA A 375 7.76 30.37 -0.03
CA ALA A 375 7.89 31.66 0.64
C ALA A 375 8.89 31.61 1.79
N GLN A 376 8.85 30.56 2.63
CA GLN A 376 9.79 30.36 3.74
C GLN A 376 11.24 30.09 3.30
N VAL A 377 11.46 29.73 2.03
CA VAL A 377 12.81 29.58 1.46
C VAL A 377 13.41 30.96 1.12
N ILE A 378 12.60 31.86 0.58
CA ILE A 378 13.01 33.19 0.13
C ILE A 378 13.02 34.18 1.30
N GLU A 379 11.94 34.19 2.07
CA GLU A 379 11.74 35.09 3.20
C GLU A 379 12.38 34.53 4.46
N LYS A 380 13.11 35.37 5.18
CA LYS A 380 13.74 35.00 6.46
C LYS A 380 12.76 35.23 7.58
N THR A 381 12.56 34.21 8.42
CA THR A 381 11.83 34.37 9.68
C THR A 381 12.68 35.21 10.65
N PRO A 382 12.23 36.41 11.08
CA PRO A 382 13.07 37.34 11.84
C PRO A 382 13.75 36.75 13.08
N SER A 383 13.06 35.83 13.78
CA SER A 383 13.56 35.19 15.00
C SER A 383 14.26 33.85 14.79
N ALA A 384 14.01 33.18 13.67
CA ALA A 384 14.53 31.83 13.39
C ALA A 384 15.65 31.81 12.34
N GLY A 385 15.81 32.90 11.58
CA GLY A 385 16.63 32.93 10.38
C GLY A 385 16.00 32.12 9.23
N PRO A 386 16.80 31.77 8.20
CA PRO A 386 16.33 31.00 7.06
C PRO A 386 16.21 29.50 7.40
N TRP A 387 14.99 28.96 7.42
CA TRP A 387 14.76 27.55 7.71
C TRP A 387 15.32 26.61 6.65
N VAL A 388 15.48 27.06 5.41
CA VAL A 388 16.11 26.30 4.31
C VAL A 388 17.51 25.79 4.66
N ASN A 389 18.23 26.44 5.59
CA ASN A 389 19.54 25.97 6.07
C ASN A 389 19.49 24.57 6.70
N ASN A 390 18.33 24.13 7.20
CA ASN A 390 18.17 22.78 7.76
C ASN A 390 18.14 21.68 6.69
N PHE A 391 18.08 22.04 5.40
CA PHE A 391 18.12 21.12 4.26
C PHE A 391 19.54 20.86 3.74
N LYS A 392 20.56 21.32 4.46
CA LYS A 392 21.95 20.96 4.19
C LYS A 392 22.14 19.45 4.15
N ASP A 393 22.89 18.98 3.16
CA ASP A 393 23.24 17.57 2.96
C ASP A 393 22.01 16.64 2.78
N ARG A 394 20.84 17.19 2.43
CA ARG A 394 19.60 16.43 2.14
C ARG A 394 19.28 16.38 0.66
N ILE A 395 18.50 15.39 0.25
CA ILE A 395 17.85 15.36 -1.05
C ILE A 395 16.58 16.21 -0.94
N VAL A 396 16.44 17.24 -1.76
CA VAL A 396 15.31 18.18 -1.66
C VAL A 396 14.36 17.99 -2.81
N MET A 397 13.08 17.77 -2.52
CA MET A 397 12.02 17.67 -3.51
C MET A 397 11.19 18.94 -3.50
N TYR A 398 11.12 19.61 -4.64
CA TYR A 398 10.39 20.86 -4.80
C TYR A 398 9.20 20.63 -5.72
N GLY A 399 7.99 20.74 -5.18
CA GLY A 399 6.73 20.55 -5.90
C GLY A 399 5.72 21.66 -5.62
N GLN A 400 4.47 21.44 -6.04
CA GLN A 400 3.39 22.42 -5.97
C GLN A 400 2.18 21.87 -5.19
N ASN A 401 1.39 22.77 -4.60
CA ASN A 401 0.11 22.44 -3.98
C ASN A 401 -0.90 23.58 -4.17
N LEU A 402 -1.65 23.53 -5.26
CA LEU A 402 -2.49 24.66 -5.67
C LEU A 402 -3.95 24.25 -5.77
N GLN A 403 -4.83 25.11 -5.28
CA GLN A 403 -6.26 24.88 -5.34
C GLN A 403 -6.72 24.73 -6.80
N GLY A 404 -7.42 23.63 -7.08
CA GLY A 404 -7.95 23.33 -8.41
C GLY A 404 -7.02 22.52 -9.32
N PHE A 405 -5.79 22.22 -8.88
CA PHE A 405 -4.92 21.23 -9.51
C PHE A 405 -5.17 19.84 -8.91
N GLN A 406 -5.28 18.81 -9.75
CA GLN A 406 -5.50 17.42 -9.33
C GLN A 406 -4.17 16.68 -9.08
N ASP A 407 -3.23 17.33 -8.39
CA ASP A 407 -1.91 16.79 -8.06
C ASP A 407 -1.81 16.56 -6.54
N VAL A 408 -2.76 15.78 -6.03
CA VAL A 408 -2.89 15.44 -4.62
C VAL A 408 -3.03 13.93 -4.46
N ILE A 409 -2.52 13.43 -3.35
CA ILE A 409 -2.57 12.04 -2.95
C ILE A 409 -3.11 11.90 -1.53
N HIS A 410 -3.64 10.72 -1.21
CA HIS A 410 -4.23 10.37 0.08
C HIS A 410 -3.53 9.13 0.67
N PRO A 411 -2.39 9.31 1.35
CA PRO A 411 -1.68 8.19 1.98
C PRO A 411 -2.53 7.47 3.03
N PRO A 412 -2.46 6.14 3.12
CA PRO A 412 -3.30 5.38 4.07
C PRO A 412 -3.06 5.68 5.55
N THR A 413 -1.88 6.18 5.92
CA THR A 413 -1.55 6.57 7.30
C THR A 413 -1.96 8.00 7.64
N MET A 414 -2.53 8.76 6.71
CA MET A 414 -2.96 10.14 6.91
C MET A 414 -4.49 10.26 6.88
N ASP A 415 -5.01 11.41 7.28
CA ASP A 415 -6.44 11.77 7.18
C ASP A 415 -6.69 12.90 6.18
N THR A 416 -5.63 13.56 5.71
CA THR A 416 -5.67 14.69 4.78
C THR A 416 -4.97 14.33 3.47
N ASP A 417 -5.42 14.98 2.41
CA ASP A 417 -4.74 14.93 1.12
C ASP A 417 -3.46 15.78 1.18
N ILE A 418 -2.38 15.27 0.58
CA ILE A 418 -1.09 15.94 0.50
C ILE A 418 -0.65 16.07 -0.97
N PRO A 419 0.30 16.97 -1.27
CA PRO A 419 0.81 17.18 -2.62
C PRO A 419 1.41 15.93 -3.26
N GLY A 420 1.25 15.78 -4.58
CA GLY A 420 1.74 14.62 -5.35
C GLY A 420 3.24 14.35 -5.19
N VAL A 421 4.08 15.38 -5.02
CA VAL A 421 5.53 15.25 -4.82
C VAL A 421 5.92 14.31 -3.67
N PHE A 422 5.07 14.16 -2.65
CA PHE A 422 5.33 13.25 -1.54
C PHE A 422 5.35 11.77 -1.93
N ILE A 423 4.72 11.40 -3.06
CA ILE A 423 4.81 10.03 -3.57
C ILE A 423 6.24 9.70 -4.03
N HIS A 424 6.91 10.67 -4.66
CA HIS A 424 8.31 10.55 -5.07
C HIS A 424 9.23 10.49 -3.85
N ALA A 425 8.94 11.30 -2.82
CA ALA A 425 9.68 11.31 -1.56
C ALA A 425 9.60 9.96 -0.85
N MET A 426 8.40 9.39 -0.74
CA MET A 426 8.23 8.07 -0.13
C MET A 426 8.81 6.95 -0.96
N ALA A 427 8.67 6.98 -2.29
CA ALA A 427 9.28 5.97 -3.14
C ALA A 427 10.80 5.96 -3.00
N LEU A 428 11.43 7.13 -2.98
CA LEU A 428 12.87 7.25 -2.73
C LEU A 428 13.23 6.74 -1.33
N GLU A 429 12.49 7.15 -0.30
CA GLU A 429 12.74 6.70 1.07
C GLU A 429 12.65 5.17 1.20
N ASN A 430 11.63 4.55 0.58
CA ASN A 430 11.46 3.10 0.55
C ASN A 430 12.66 2.40 -0.14
N LEU A 431 13.20 2.97 -1.23
CA LEU A 431 14.42 2.47 -1.87
C LEU A 431 15.66 2.62 -0.97
N LEU A 432 15.82 3.77 -0.31
CA LEU A 432 16.96 4.01 0.58
C LEU A 432 16.93 3.09 1.82
N SER A 433 15.73 2.83 2.36
CA SER A 433 15.51 1.97 3.53
C SER A 433 15.59 0.47 3.22
N SER A 434 15.05 0.04 2.07
CA SER A 434 14.83 -1.39 1.76
C SER A 434 15.60 -1.90 0.55
N GLY A 435 16.16 -1.03 -0.30
CA GLY A 435 16.81 -1.42 -1.55
C GLY A 435 15.89 -2.30 -2.41
N ALA A 436 16.39 -3.41 -2.95
CA ALA A 436 15.63 -4.35 -3.77
C ALA A 436 14.53 -5.12 -2.99
N LYS A 437 14.49 -4.96 -1.67
CA LYS A 437 13.49 -5.57 -0.78
C LYS A 437 12.30 -4.65 -0.48
N TYR A 438 12.12 -3.55 -1.22
CA TYR A 438 10.88 -2.77 -1.19
C TYR A 438 9.67 -3.70 -1.41
N LEU A 439 8.52 -3.39 -0.81
CA LEU A 439 7.34 -4.26 -0.91
C LEU A 439 6.78 -4.27 -2.34
N SER A 440 6.36 -5.43 -2.81
CA SER A 440 5.74 -5.60 -4.13
C SER A 440 4.64 -6.68 -4.09
N ASP A 441 3.84 -6.80 -5.13
CA ASP A 441 2.91 -7.94 -5.34
C ASP A 441 3.65 -9.25 -5.70
N LYS A 442 4.97 -9.18 -5.94
CA LYS A 442 5.83 -10.33 -6.24
C LYS A 442 7.05 -10.41 -5.33
N SER A 443 7.45 -11.64 -5.00
CA SER A 443 8.64 -11.87 -4.18
C SER A 443 9.93 -11.43 -4.86
N THR A 444 10.84 -10.83 -4.09
CA THR A 444 12.21 -10.53 -4.55
C THR A 444 13.01 -11.80 -4.91
N TYR A 445 12.69 -12.97 -4.32
CA TYR A 445 13.51 -14.18 -4.45
C TYR A 445 13.09 -15.12 -5.58
N SER A 446 11.82 -15.08 -5.98
CA SER A 446 11.32 -15.95 -7.04
C SER A 446 10.02 -15.44 -7.63
N SER A 447 9.97 -15.38 -8.96
CA SER A 447 8.81 -14.91 -9.71
C SER A 447 7.58 -15.83 -9.63
N TRP A 448 7.75 -17.10 -9.22
CA TRP A 448 6.60 -18.00 -8.99
C TRP A 448 5.88 -17.75 -7.65
N LEU A 449 6.52 -17.07 -6.69
CA LEU A 449 5.93 -16.77 -5.38
C LEU A 449 5.20 -15.43 -5.51
N VAL A 450 3.95 -15.54 -5.92
CA VAL A 450 2.99 -14.44 -6.01
C VAL A 450 2.08 -14.43 -4.79
N VAL A 451 1.47 -13.27 -4.52
CA VAL A 451 0.46 -13.06 -3.47
C VAL A 451 -0.61 -14.17 -3.48
N ASP A 452 -1.19 -14.48 -4.65
CA ASP A 452 -2.27 -15.47 -4.79
C ASP A 452 -1.89 -16.87 -4.31
N LEU A 453 -0.62 -17.27 -4.49
CA LEU A 453 -0.17 -18.60 -4.08
C LEU A 453 -0.11 -18.71 -2.55
N ILE A 454 0.30 -17.64 -1.88
CA ILE A 454 0.32 -17.56 -0.41
C ILE A 454 -1.11 -17.52 0.11
N GLU A 455 -2.01 -16.82 -0.60
CA GLU A 455 -3.44 -16.81 -0.31
C GLU A 455 -4.00 -18.24 -0.25
N ILE A 456 -3.86 -18.97 -1.36
CA ILE A 456 -4.40 -20.32 -1.53
C ILE A 456 -3.76 -21.28 -0.51
N SER A 457 -2.46 -21.15 -0.26
CA SER A 457 -1.75 -21.97 0.72
C SER A 457 -2.27 -21.73 2.14
N THR A 458 -2.50 -20.46 2.51
CA THR A 458 -3.05 -20.07 3.81
C THR A 458 -4.48 -20.59 3.98
N LEU A 459 -5.30 -20.45 2.93
CA LEU A 459 -6.67 -20.95 2.88
C LEU A 459 -6.72 -22.47 3.05
N PHE A 460 -5.83 -23.20 2.36
CA PHE A 460 -5.69 -24.64 2.49
C PHE A 460 -5.34 -25.05 3.94
N ILE A 461 -4.42 -24.33 4.59
CA ILE A 461 -4.03 -24.59 5.97
C ILE A 461 -5.22 -24.38 6.93
N ILE A 462 -5.93 -23.25 6.81
CA ILE A 462 -7.09 -22.93 7.66
C ILE A 462 -8.20 -23.95 7.48
N VAL A 463 -8.54 -24.29 6.24
CA VAL A 463 -9.59 -25.25 5.94
C VAL A 463 -9.20 -26.65 6.44
N SER A 464 -7.95 -27.06 6.24
CA SER A 464 -7.44 -28.34 6.75
C SER A 464 -7.46 -28.41 8.28
N LEU A 465 -7.07 -27.33 8.96
CA LEU A 465 -7.15 -27.19 10.41
C LEU A 465 -8.60 -27.41 10.89
N ARG A 466 -9.57 -26.72 10.28
CA ARG A 466 -11.00 -26.83 10.64
C ARG A 466 -11.53 -28.25 10.52
N PHE A 467 -11.28 -28.90 9.39
CA PHE A 467 -11.72 -30.28 9.21
C PHE A 467 -11.00 -31.26 10.15
N GLY A 468 -9.71 -31.02 10.44
CA GLY A 468 -8.96 -31.75 11.46
C GLY A 468 -9.57 -31.60 12.86
N LEU A 469 -9.86 -30.37 13.27
CA LEU A 469 -10.52 -30.05 14.54
C LEU A 469 -11.92 -30.68 14.62
N ALA A 470 -12.72 -30.61 13.55
CA ALA A 470 -14.03 -31.24 13.52
C ALA A 470 -13.96 -32.77 13.61
N SER A 471 -12.99 -33.39 12.93
CA SER A 471 -12.75 -34.84 13.02
C SER A 471 -12.32 -35.25 14.43
N LEU A 472 -11.41 -34.50 15.05
CA LEU A 472 -10.98 -34.72 16.42
C LEU A 472 -12.15 -34.56 17.40
N ALA A 473 -12.98 -33.53 17.21
CA ALA A 473 -14.14 -33.26 18.04
C ALA A 473 -15.13 -34.42 18.04
N ARG A 474 -15.46 -34.94 16.85
CA ARG A 474 -16.37 -36.09 16.68
C ARG A 474 -15.78 -37.39 17.21
N TYR A 475 -14.47 -37.57 17.13
CA TYR A 475 -13.80 -38.72 17.74
C TYR A 475 -13.88 -38.68 19.27
N MET A 476 -13.68 -37.51 19.88
CA MET A 476 -13.73 -37.37 21.34
C MET A 476 -15.15 -37.33 21.91
N PHE A 477 -16.10 -36.77 21.16
CA PHE A 477 -17.52 -36.70 21.49
C PHE A 477 -18.37 -37.19 20.30
N PRO A 478 -18.70 -38.49 20.24
CA PRO A 478 -19.55 -39.01 19.18
C PRO A 478 -20.95 -38.38 19.20
N PRO A 479 -21.66 -38.38 18.05
CA PRO A 479 -22.99 -37.79 17.95
C PRO A 479 -23.97 -38.44 18.93
N LEU A 480 -24.89 -37.64 19.47
CA LEU A 480 -25.97 -38.18 20.29
C LEU A 480 -26.93 -38.98 19.40
N PRO A 481 -27.40 -40.17 19.85
CA PRO A 481 -28.42 -40.92 19.12
C PRO A 481 -29.72 -40.09 19.04
N MET A 482 -30.39 -40.13 17.90
CA MET A 482 -31.62 -39.37 17.66
C MET A 482 -32.71 -39.77 18.68
N SER A 483 -33.42 -38.76 19.20
CA SER A 483 -34.72 -38.96 19.81
C SER A 483 -35.68 -39.48 18.73
N SER A 484 -36.25 -40.68 18.93
CA SER A 484 -37.10 -41.38 17.95
C SER A 484 -38.47 -40.72 17.70
N ASN A 485 -38.78 -39.61 18.37
CA ASN A 485 -40.09 -38.94 18.30
C ASN A 485 -39.94 -37.49 17.81
N VAL A 486 -39.61 -37.30 16.54
CA VAL A 486 -39.67 -35.98 15.90
C VAL A 486 -41.03 -35.82 15.22
N SER A 487 -41.92 -35.02 15.81
CA SER A 487 -43.21 -34.63 15.22
C SER A 487 -43.04 -33.38 14.37
N TYR A 488 -43.18 -33.52 13.06
CA TYR A 488 -43.14 -32.38 12.14
C TYR A 488 -44.48 -31.62 12.19
N GLN A 489 -44.51 -30.53 12.94
CA GLN A 489 -45.65 -29.60 12.99
C GLN A 489 -45.41 -28.39 12.09
N LYS A 490 -46.30 -28.15 11.14
CA LYS A 490 -46.27 -26.95 10.27
C LYS A 490 -46.73 -25.74 11.10
N ARG A 491 -45.84 -24.78 11.35
CA ARG A 491 -46.12 -23.54 12.09
C ARG A 491 -45.93 -22.31 11.20
N ASP A 492 -46.56 -21.20 11.55
CA ASP A 492 -46.36 -19.92 10.86
C ASP A 492 -44.96 -19.35 11.15
N PRO A 493 -44.42 -18.47 10.28
CA PRO A 493 -43.03 -17.99 10.38
C PRO A 493 -42.71 -17.23 11.67
N VAL A 494 -43.68 -16.48 12.22
CA VAL A 494 -43.48 -15.66 13.42
C VAL A 494 -43.42 -16.55 14.65
N THR A 495 -44.35 -17.49 14.77
CA THR A 495 -44.35 -18.49 15.84
C THR A 495 -43.10 -19.36 15.77
N TYR A 496 -42.65 -19.76 14.57
CA TYR A 496 -41.40 -20.49 14.41
C TYR A 496 -40.18 -19.69 14.91
N LEU A 497 -40.09 -18.40 14.57
CA LEU A 497 -39.01 -17.53 15.02
C LEU A 497 -38.98 -17.39 16.54
N ILE A 498 -40.13 -17.10 17.16
CA ILE A 498 -40.24 -16.91 18.62
C ILE A 498 -39.81 -18.18 19.36
N LEU A 499 -40.28 -19.34 18.90
CA LEU A 499 -39.95 -20.62 19.52
C LEU A 499 -38.49 -21.00 19.29
N SER A 500 -37.94 -20.74 18.11
CA SER A 500 -36.52 -21.00 17.84
C SER A 500 -35.62 -20.14 18.72
N VAL A 501 -35.98 -18.87 18.94
CA VAL A 501 -35.26 -18.00 19.88
C VAL A 501 -35.39 -18.53 21.30
N TRP A 502 -36.62 -18.88 21.73
CA TRP A 502 -36.89 -19.43 23.06
C TRP A 502 -36.08 -20.70 23.35
N ASP A 503 -36.13 -21.68 22.45
CA ASP A 503 -35.39 -22.95 22.58
C ASP A 503 -33.88 -22.70 22.66
N LYS A 504 -33.35 -21.80 21.82
CA LYS A 504 -31.92 -21.41 21.90
C LYS A 504 -31.56 -20.71 23.20
N THR A 505 -32.43 -19.82 23.73
CA THR A 505 -32.20 -19.19 25.04
C THR A 505 -32.24 -20.20 26.18
N VAL A 506 -33.12 -21.21 26.12
CA VAL A 506 -33.19 -22.27 27.13
C VAL A 506 -31.91 -23.12 27.09
N VAL A 507 -31.43 -23.50 25.90
CA VAL A 507 -30.15 -24.22 25.74
C VAL A 507 -28.98 -23.38 26.26
N PHE A 508 -28.95 -22.08 25.98
CA PHE A 508 -27.92 -21.18 26.50
C PHE A 508 -27.93 -21.09 28.03
N LEU A 509 -29.12 -20.92 28.64
CA LEU A 509 -29.27 -20.93 30.10
C LEU A 509 -28.89 -22.28 30.72
N ALA A 510 -29.18 -23.39 30.03
CA ALA A 510 -28.74 -24.72 30.46
C ALA A 510 -27.21 -24.82 30.42
N MET A 511 -26.56 -24.35 29.36
CA MET A 511 -25.09 -24.31 29.27
C MET A 511 -24.43 -23.56 30.42
N ILE A 512 -25.04 -22.52 30.99
CA ILE A 512 -24.49 -21.83 32.17
C ILE A 512 -24.45 -22.75 33.41
N LYS A 513 -25.41 -23.68 33.54
CA LYS A 513 -25.51 -24.58 34.71
C LYS A 513 -24.36 -25.58 34.83
N ILE A 514 -23.67 -25.91 33.74
CA ILE A 514 -22.56 -26.87 33.76
C ILE A 514 -21.22 -26.25 34.19
N ILE A 515 -21.09 -24.92 34.18
CA ILE A 515 -19.85 -24.22 34.59
C ILE A 515 -19.31 -24.73 35.94
N PRO A 516 -20.11 -24.84 37.03
CA PRO A 516 -19.63 -25.40 38.30
C PRO A 516 -19.31 -26.91 38.26
N LEU A 517 -19.81 -27.66 37.26
CA LEU A 517 -19.57 -29.09 37.07
C LEU A 517 -18.35 -29.38 36.18
N ILE A 518 -17.73 -28.36 35.55
CA ILE A 518 -16.54 -28.51 34.70
C ILE A 518 -15.39 -29.26 35.41
N PRO A 519 -15.04 -28.98 36.69
CA PRO A 519 -13.96 -29.72 37.37
C PRO A 519 -14.25 -31.22 37.48
N TYR A 520 -15.51 -31.60 37.71
CA TYR A 520 -15.93 -33.01 37.76
C TYR A 520 -15.80 -33.68 36.39
N VAL A 521 -16.24 -33.02 35.33
CA VAL A 521 -16.10 -33.49 33.94
C VAL A 521 -14.63 -33.71 33.58
N ILE A 522 -13.74 -32.79 33.97
CA ILE A 522 -12.29 -32.89 33.74
C ILE A 522 -11.70 -34.11 34.47
N VAL A 523 -12.07 -34.33 35.74
CA VAL A 523 -11.60 -35.50 36.51
C VAL A 523 -12.05 -36.81 35.87
N VAL A 524 -13.29 -36.89 35.42
CA VAL A 524 -13.84 -38.06 34.72
C VAL A 524 -13.08 -38.32 33.41
N TRP A 525 -12.81 -37.26 32.64
CA TRP A 525 -12.00 -37.35 31.42
C TRP A 525 -10.59 -37.90 31.70
N PHE A 526 -9.88 -37.34 32.68
CA PHE A 526 -8.52 -37.79 33.03
C PHE A 526 -8.49 -39.25 33.50
N ARG A 527 -9.46 -39.67 34.31
CA ARG A 527 -9.52 -41.03 34.85
C ARG A 527 -9.78 -42.08 33.75
N ASN A 528 -10.57 -41.72 32.74
CA ASN A 528 -11.06 -42.66 31.74
C ASN A 528 -10.35 -42.51 30.37
N ARG A 529 -9.28 -41.72 30.28
CA ARG A 529 -8.56 -41.46 29.02
C ARG A 529 -8.00 -42.71 28.33
N ALA A 530 -7.71 -43.78 29.10
CA ALA A 530 -7.16 -45.05 28.60
C ALA A 530 -8.19 -46.19 28.55
N SER A 531 -9.47 -45.91 28.81
CA SER A 531 -10.56 -46.89 28.72
C SER A 531 -10.86 -47.25 27.26
N GLU A 532 -11.27 -48.51 27.00
CA GLU A 532 -11.79 -48.91 25.68
C GLU A 532 -13.14 -48.24 25.36
N SER A 533 -13.91 -47.87 26.39
CA SER A 533 -15.15 -47.12 26.25
C SER A 533 -14.89 -45.60 26.21
N HIS A 534 -15.66 -44.86 25.41
CA HIS A 534 -15.55 -43.40 25.37
C HIS A 534 -15.84 -42.83 26.76
N TRP A 535 -14.96 -41.96 27.27
CA TRP A 535 -15.10 -41.36 28.61
C TRP A 535 -16.46 -40.66 28.82
N CYS A 536 -17.07 -40.14 27.74
CA CYS A 536 -18.38 -39.50 27.76
C CYS A 536 -19.53 -40.43 28.18
N GLU A 537 -19.38 -41.75 28.04
CA GLU A 537 -20.39 -42.73 28.44
C GLU A 537 -20.53 -42.85 29.97
N SER A 538 -19.56 -42.34 30.72
CA SER A 538 -19.59 -42.31 32.18
C SER A 538 -20.29 -41.08 32.76
N LEU A 539 -20.75 -40.15 31.91
CA LEU A 539 -21.56 -38.99 32.28
C LEU A 539 -23.05 -39.29 32.10
N ASP A 540 -23.89 -38.63 32.90
CA ASP A 540 -25.33 -38.61 32.66
C ASP A 540 -25.66 -37.94 31.30
N PRO A 541 -26.77 -38.32 30.63
CA PRO A 541 -27.09 -37.84 29.29
C PRO A 541 -27.16 -36.32 29.16
N GLU A 542 -27.70 -35.64 30.17
CA GLU A 542 -27.84 -34.18 30.20
C GLU A 542 -26.47 -33.51 30.34
N THR A 543 -25.66 -33.91 31.33
CA THR A 543 -24.29 -33.39 31.49
C THR A 543 -23.41 -33.72 30.29
N ARG A 544 -23.61 -34.87 29.63
CA ARG A 544 -22.90 -35.25 28.40
C ARG A 544 -23.22 -34.32 27.24
N GLU A 545 -24.49 -33.97 27.05
CA GLU A 545 -24.93 -33.03 26.01
C GLU A 545 -24.39 -31.62 26.24
N LEU A 546 -24.50 -31.12 27.48
CA LEU A 546 -23.98 -29.81 27.84
C LEU A 546 -22.44 -29.75 27.74
N ALA A 547 -21.73 -30.81 28.17
CA ALA A 547 -20.27 -30.90 28.07
C ALA A 547 -19.81 -30.92 26.60
N ARG A 548 -20.52 -31.66 25.75
CA ARG A 548 -20.28 -31.65 24.30
C ARG A 548 -20.47 -30.26 23.71
N ASN A 549 -21.56 -29.56 24.03
CA ASN A 549 -21.81 -28.21 23.49
C ASN A 549 -20.73 -27.21 23.90
N TRP A 550 -20.30 -27.23 25.16
CA TRP A 550 -19.17 -26.40 25.61
C TRP A 550 -17.86 -26.74 24.92
N PHE A 551 -17.59 -28.03 24.75
CA PHE A 551 -16.39 -28.49 24.05
C PHE A 551 -16.39 -28.05 22.57
N MET A 552 -17.52 -28.15 21.87
CA MET A 552 -17.66 -27.66 20.50
C MET A 552 -17.48 -26.13 20.42
N CYS A 553 -18.06 -25.38 21.36
CA CYS A 553 -17.85 -23.93 21.44
C CYS A 553 -16.37 -23.57 21.69
N LEU A 554 -15.68 -24.33 22.54
CA LEU A 554 -14.26 -24.13 22.79
C LEU A 554 -13.43 -24.41 21.54
N ILE A 555 -13.76 -25.44 20.76
CA ILE A 555 -13.13 -25.72 19.47
C ILE A 555 -13.36 -24.58 18.47
N CYS A 556 -14.59 -24.06 18.38
CA CYS A 556 -14.89 -22.90 17.54
C CYS A 556 -14.04 -21.67 17.92
N LEU A 557 -13.91 -21.40 19.22
CA LEU A 557 -13.09 -20.29 19.71
C LEU A 557 -11.59 -20.53 19.47
N LEU A 558 -11.11 -21.75 19.68
CA LEU A 558 -9.74 -22.14 19.38
C LEU A 558 -9.45 -21.98 17.87
N ASP A 559 -10.34 -22.45 17.00
CA ASP A 559 -10.21 -22.30 15.55
C ASP A 559 -10.11 -20.83 15.16
N LEU A 560 -10.98 -19.97 15.72
CA LEU A 560 -10.96 -18.54 15.43
C LEU A 560 -9.61 -17.93 15.82
N VAL A 561 -9.13 -18.18 17.04
CA VAL A 561 -7.85 -17.65 17.54
C VAL A 561 -6.67 -18.16 16.71
N VAL A 562 -6.63 -19.46 16.42
CA VAL A 562 -5.54 -20.07 15.66
C VAL A 562 -5.57 -19.62 14.20
N SER A 563 -6.74 -19.51 13.58
CA SER A 563 -6.88 -19.02 12.20
C SER A 563 -6.43 -17.58 12.08
N VAL A 564 -6.84 -16.71 13.02
CA VAL A 564 -6.35 -15.33 13.07
C VAL A 564 -4.83 -15.31 13.23
N ALA A 565 -4.27 -16.12 14.13
CA ALA A 565 -2.83 -16.19 14.33
C ALA A 565 -2.06 -16.70 13.10
N ILE A 566 -2.63 -17.66 12.34
CA ILE A 566 -2.05 -18.15 11.09
C ILE A 566 -2.01 -17.03 10.04
N VAL A 567 -3.07 -16.26 9.90
CA VAL A 567 -3.10 -15.13 8.95
C VAL A 567 -2.14 -14.03 9.40
N THR A 568 -2.23 -13.58 10.65
CA THR A 568 -1.50 -12.40 11.13
C THR A 568 -0.03 -12.66 11.43
N PHE A 569 0.31 -13.77 12.08
CA PHE A 569 1.70 -14.10 12.45
C PHE A 569 2.36 -15.09 11.50
N GLY A 570 1.58 -15.80 10.69
CA GLY A 570 2.09 -16.71 9.66
C GLY A 570 2.24 -16.00 8.32
N ALA A 571 1.11 -15.79 7.62
CA ALA A 571 1.09 -15.29 6.25
C ALA A 571 1.66 -13.87 6.13
N ILE A 572 1.14 -12.92 6.91
CA ILE A 572 1.57 -11.51 6.83
C ILE A 572 3.06 -11.34 7.18
N ILE A 573 3.55 -12.02 8.22
CA ILE A 573 4.98 -11.95 8.59
C ILE A 573 5.85 -12.58 7.50
N LEU A 574 5.43 -13.71 6.94
CA LEU A 574 6.15 -14.37 5.85
C LEU A 574 6.22 -13.46 4.62
N GLU A 575 5.09 -12.88 4.21
CA GLU A 575 4.99 -11.95 3.08
C GLU A 575 5.92 -10.76 3.29
N LEU A 576 5.78 -10.04 4.41
CA LEU A 576 6.53 -8.80 4.66
C LEU A 576 8.02 -9.03 4.94
N SER A 577 8.32 -9.89 5.92
CA SER A 577 9.66 -9.96 6.51
C SER A 577 10.59 -10.90 5.74
N VAL A 578 10.03 -11.93 5.10
CA VAL A 578 10.81 -12.94 4.40
C VAL A 578 10.76 -12.72 2.90
N LEU A 579 9.59 -12.47 2.33
CA LEU A 579 9.40 -12.45 0.87
C LEU A 579 9.38 -11.06 0.25
N SER A 580 9.28 -10.00 1.08
CA SER A 580 9.11 -8.60 0.65
C SER A 580 7.88 -8.42 -0.25
N ILE A 581 6.80 -9.11 0.11
CA ILE A 581 5.50 -9.04 -0.54
C ILE A 581 4.57 -8.12 0.26
N ALA A 582 3.84 -7.27 -0.43
CA ALA A 582 2.78 -6.45 0.13
C ALA A 582 1.58 -7.35 0.51
N PRO A 583 1.13 -7.33 1.78
CA PRO A 583 0.00 -8.15 2.22
C PRO A 583 -1.31 -7.51 1.73
N VAL A 584 -1.73 -7.87 0.52
CA VAL A 584 -2.90 -7.29 -0.16
C VAL A 584 -4.11 -8.22 -0.18
N ASN A 585 -3.93 -9.53 0.00
CA ASN A 585 -4.98 -10.55 -0.12
C ASN A 585 -5.64 -10.96 1.22
N TRP A 586 -5.16 -10.46 2.35
CA TRP A 586 -5.53 -11.00 3.67
C TRP A 586 -7.03 -10.84 4.01
N LEU A 587 -7.70 -9.81 3.49
CA LEU A 587 -9.16 -9.66 3.62
C LEU A 587 -9.92 -10.71 2.81
N ALA A 588 -9.42 -11.06 1.62
CA ALA A 588 -9.99 -12.15 0.81
C ALA A 588 -9.84 -13.49 1.53
N VAL A 589 -8.68 -13.77 2.14
CA VAL A 589 -8.46 -14.96 2.99
C VAL A 589 -9.46 -15.01 4.14
N ILE A 590 -9.67 -13.89 4.84
CA ILE A 590 -10.64 -13.83 5.94
C ILE A 590 -12.06 -14.06 5.41
N GLY A 591 -12.45 -13.42 4.30
CA GLY A 591 -13.77 -13.54 3.70
C GLY A 591 -14.09 -14.96 3.24
N LEU A 592 -13.22 -15.56 2.42
CA LEU A 592 -13.35 -16.94 1.95
C LEU A 592 -13.21 -17.95 3.08
N GLY A 593 -12.31 -17.67 4.03
CA GLY A 593 -12.20 -18.38 5.29
C GLY A 593 -13.54 -18.42 5.99
N MET A 594 -14.22 -17.30 6.19
CA MET A 594 -15.52 -17.25 6.88
C MET A 594 -16.62 -18.07 6.18
N LEU A 595 -16.61 -18.19 4.85
CA LEU A 595 -17.55 -19.05 4.14
C LEU A 595 -17.40 -20.53 4.53
N SER A 596 -16.16 -21.00 4.74
CA SER A 596 -15.91 -22.38 5.20
C SER A 596 -16.26 -22.59 6.68
N TYR A 597 -16.49 -21.53 7.45
CA TYR A 597 -16.87 -21.62 8.87
C TYR A 597 -18.30 -22.16 9.05
N ILE A 598 -19.21 -21.82 8.13
CA ILE A 598 -20.60 -22.31 8.15
C ILE A 598 -20.67 -23.85 8.09
N PRO A 599 -20.08 -24.53 7.08
CA PRO A 599 -20.09 -25.98 7.02
C PRO A 599 -19.27 -26.61 8.17
N PHE A 600 -18.22 -25.94 8.66
CA PHE A 600 -17.46 -26.39 9.82
C PHE A 600 -18.32 -26.45 11.09
N VAL A 601 -19.02 -25.37 11.44
CA VAL A 601 -19.94 -25.34 12.60
C VAL A 601 -21.06 -26.36 12.41
N ARG A 602 -21.67 -26.43 11.22
CA ARG A 602 -22.70 -27.44 10.94
C ARG A 602 -22.16 -28.86 11.16
N SER A 603 -20.93 -29.14 10.73
CA SER A 603 -20.29 -30.43 10.93
C SER A 603 -20.08 -30.77 12.41
N LEU A 604 -19.70 -29.80 13.25
CA LEU A 604 -19.51 -30.04 14.70
C LEU A 604 -20.81 -30.47 15.40
N PHE A 605 -21.94 -29.92 14.98
CA PHE A 605 -23.24 -30.16 15.62
C PHE A 605 -24.12 -31.20 14.93
N ALA A 606 -23.78 -31.64 13.71
CA ALA A 606 -24.54 -32.64 12.96
C ALA A 606 -24.70 -33.97 13.73
N SER A 607 -25.88 -34.58 13.57
CA SER A 607 -26.20 -35.90 14.12
C SER A 607 -25.62 -37.04 13.27
N GLU A 608 -25.65 -38.28 13.76
CA GLU A 608 -25.08 -39.46 13.09
C GLU A 608 -25.72 -39.78 11.72
N GLU A 609 -26.88 -39.19 11.41
CA GLU A 609 -27.60 -39.35 10.12
C GLU A 609 -27.51 -38.12 9.19
N GLU A 610 -27.06 -36.95 9.69
CA GLU A 610 -26.85 -35.70 8.92
C GLU A 610 -25.41 -35.52 8.42
#